data_AF-A0A354CLU2-F1
#
_entry.id   AF-A0A354CLU2-F1
#
_cell.length_a   1.000
_cell.length_b   1.000
_cell.length_c   1.000
_cell.angle_alpha   90.00
_cell.angle_beta   90.00
_cell.angle_gamma   90.00
#
_symmetry.space_group_name_H-M   'P 1'
#
loop_
_entity.id
_entity.type
_entity.pdbx_description
1 polymer ?
#
loop_
_entity_poly.entity_id
_entity_poly.type
_entity_poly.pdbx_seq_one_letter_code
_entity_poly.pdbx_strand_id
1 'polypeptide(L)'
;KGFHEKLLKFAQSIGMKGLGYLEVNEDMSYKGPIDKFIPDDMKTELAQQAGLVSGDVIFFIADTEEAASKYAGQIRNELGARLDLIEKNAYR
;
A
#
# COMPACT_ATOMS: atom_id res chain seq x y z
N LYS A 1 -8.59 0.04 -16.46
CA LYS A 1 -7.66 0.82 -15.60
C LYS A 1 -7.44 0.06 -14.30
N GLY A 2 -6.19 -0.28 -13.99
CA GLY A 2 -5.82 -1.24 -12.94
C GLY A 2 -6.19 -0.79 -11.52
N PHE A 3 -6.24 -1.74 -10.59
CA PHE A 3 -6.57 -1.52 -9.17
C PHE A 3 -5.66 -0.43 -8.54
N HIS A 4 -4.35 -0.52 -8.75
CA HIS A 4 -3.35 0.45 -8.25
C HIS A 4 -3.56 1.87 -8.80
N GLU A 5 -3.91 2.03 -10.09
CA GLU A 5 -4.17 3.35 -10.68
C GLU A 5 -5.39 4.02 -10.03
N LYS A 6 -6.44 3.25 -9.73
CA LYS A 6 -7.63 3.79 -9.06
C LYS A 6 -7.31 4.20 -7.62
N LEU A 7 -6.42 3.48 -6.93
CA LEU A 7 -6.04 3.82 -5.56
C LEU A 7 -5.12 5.05 -5.53
N LEU A 8 -4.19 5.16 -6.47
CA LEU A 8 -3.37 6.36 -6.66
C LEU A 8 -4.22 7.61 -6.91
N LYS A 9 -5.27 7.51 -7.73
CA LYS A 9 -6.20 8.64 -7.95
C LYS A 9 -6.95 9.04 -6.69
N PHE A 10 -7.35 8.06 -5.88
CA PHE A 10 -7.97 8.35 -4.59
C PHE A 10 -6.97 9.05 -3.66
N ALA A 11 -5.74 8.53 -3.55
CA ALA A 11 -4.66 9.16 -2.78
C ALA A 11 -4.44 10.63 -3.19
N GLN A 12 -4.40 10.91 -4.50
CA GLN A 12 -4.28 12.27 -5.01
C GLN A 12 -5.50 13.14 -4.66
N SER A 13 -6.72 12.59 -4.71
CA SER A 13 -7.94 13.33 -4.37
C SER A 13 -8.02 13.75 -2.90
N ILE A 14 -7.37 13.01 -1.99
CA ILE A 14 -7.28 13.34 -0.56
C ILE A 14 -6.07 14.20 -0.21
N GLY A 15 -5.29 14.64 -1.21
CA GLY A 15 -4.17 15.58 -1.04
C GLY A 15 -2.78 14.95 -1.00
N MET A 16 -2.66 13.63 -1.19
CA MET A 16 -1.34 12.98 -1.25
C MET A 16 -0.63 13.32 -2.57
N LYS A 17 0.68 13.55 -2.49
CA LYS A 17 1.53 13.78 -3.68
C LYS A 17 1.70 12.52 -4.53
N GLY A 18 1.60 11.35 -3.92
CA GLY A 18 1.69 10.05 -4.57
C GLY A 18 1.43 8.91 -3.60
N LEU A 19 1.36 7.70 -4.14
CA LEU A 19 1.23 6.46 -3.40
C LEU A 19 2.15 5.42 -4.04
N GLY A 20 3.24 5.08 -3.34
CA GLY A 20 4.17 4.05 -3.80
C GLY A 20 3.59 2.66 -3.56
N TYR A 21 4.00 1.66 -4.35
CA TYR A 21 3.61 0.27 -4.10
C TYR A 21 4.64 -0.72 -4.63
N LEU A 22 4.64 -1.93 -4.04
CA LEU A 22 5.28 -3.13 -4.55
C LEU A 22 4.30 -4.29 -4.53
N GLU A 23 4.32 -5.09 -5.58
CA GLU A 23 3.68 -6.40 -5.68
C GLU A 23 4.74 -7.46 -5.39
N VAL A 24 4.40 -8.47 -4.59
CA VAL A 24 5.25 -9.63 -4.31
C VAL A 24 4.90 -10.75 -5.27
N ASN A 25 5.82 -11.09 -6.16
CA ASN A 25 5.64 -12.16 -7.13
C ASN A 25 5.72 -13.55 -6.48
N GLU A 26 5.47 -14.61 -7.26
CA GLU A 26 5.57 -16.02 -6.84
C GLU A 26 6.97 -16.42 -6.34
N ASP A 27 8.01 -15.84 -6.91
CA ASP A 27 9.41 -16.07 -6.56
C ASP A 27 9.92 -15.14 -5.44
N MET A 28 9.02 -14.44 -4.74
CA MET A 28 9.33 -13.41 -3.73
C MET A 28 10.09 -12.19 -4.29
N SER A 29 10.24 -12.07 -5.61
CA SER A 29 10.74 -10.84 -6.22
C SER A 29 9.69 -9.73 -6.13
N TYR A 30 10.15 -8.48 -6.08
CA TYR A 30 9.27 -7.33 -6.05
C TYR A 30 9.06 -6.75 -7.44
N LYS A 31 7.86 -6.21 -7.67
CA LYS A 31 7.50 -5.48 -8.87
C LYS A 31 6.74 -4.22 -8.50
N GLY A 32 7.16 -3.08 -9.02
CA GLY A 32 6.42 -1.85 -8.79
C GLY A 32 7.22 -0.59 -9.13
N PRO A 33 6.58 0.58 -9.11
CA PRO A 33 7.23 1.84 -9.42
C PRO A 33 8.39 2.17 -8.49
N ILE A 34 8.40 1.60 -7.27
CA ILE A 34 9.43 1.90 -6.27
C ILE A 34 10.52 0.82 -6.12
N ASP A 35 10.38 -0.36 -6.75
CA ASP A 35 11.28 -1.51 -6.58
C ASP A 35 12.75 -1.13 -6.83
N LYS A 36 13.01 -0.42 -7.92
CA LYS A 36 14.36 0.05 -8.31
C LYS A 36 15.02 1.01 -7.31
N PHE A 37 14.27 1.55 -6.34
CA PHE A 37 14.79 2.44 -5.32
C PHE A 37 15.02 1.73 -3.97
N ILE A 38 14.69 0.44 -3.87
CA ILE A 38 14.91 -0.36 -2.67
C ILE A 38 16.13 -1.25 -2.91
N PRO A 39 17.23 -1.02 -2.19
CA PRO A 39 18.39 -1.90 -2.12
C PRO A 39 18.02 -3.36 -1.78
N ASP A 40 18.73 -4.31 -2.39
CA ASP A 40 18.41 -5.74 -2.27
C ASP A 40 18.58 -6.28 -0.84
N ASP A 41 19.48 -5.71 -0.06
CA ASP A 41 19.66 -6.03 1.36
C ASP A 41 18.43 -5.64 2.21
N MET A 42 17.81 -4.50 1.92
CA MET A 42 16.58 -4.07 2.58
C MET A 42 15.33 -4.83 2.14
N LYS A 43 15.33 -5.43 0.94
CA LYS A 43 14.16 -6.17 0.42
C LYS A 43 13.75 -7.33 1.32
N THR A 44 14.73 -8.05 1.84
CA THR A 44 14.50 -9.21 2.73
C THR A 44 13.97 -8.76 4.09
N GLU A 45 14.57 -7.71 4.67
CA GLU A 45 14.12 -7.15 5.95
C GLU A 45 12.69 -6.61 5.86
N LEU A 46 12.36 -5.91 4.76
CA LEU A 46 11.03 -5.39 4.51
C LEU A 46 9.97 -6.51 4.48
N ALA A 47 10.23 -7.61 3.77
CA ALA A 47 9.31 -8.76 3.73
C ALA A 47 9.04 -9.30 5.13
N GLN A 48 10.10 -9.44 5.95
CA GLN A 48 10.00 -9.99 7.29
C GLN A 48 9.24 -9.06 8.23
N GLN A 49 9.55 -7.76 8.23
CA GLN A 49 8.90 -6.78 9.09
C GLN A 49 7.42 -6.61 8.77
N ALA A 50 7.06 -6.59 7.48
CA ALA A 50 5.69 -6.42 7.03
C ALA A 50 4.91 -7.74 6.92
N GLY A 51 5.56 -8.89 7.15
CA GLY A 51 4.94 -10.22 7.08
C GLY A 51 4.46 -10.59 5.67
N LEU A 52 5.17 -10.13 4.63
CA LEU A 52 4.74 -10.28 3.25
C LEU A 52 4.88 -11.72 2.76
N VAL A 53 3.86 -12.19 2.05
CA VAL A 53 3.87 -13.45 1.30
C VAL A 53 3.65 -13.21 -0.19
N SER A 54 3.86 -14.24 -0.99
CA SER A 54 3.58 -14.15 -2.42
C SER A 54 2.12 -13.76 -2.70
N GLY A 55 1.93 -12.85 -3.66
CA GLY A 55 0.63 -12.29 -4.03
C GLY A 55 0.25 -11.03 -3.25
N ASP A 56 1.01 -10.67 -2.21
CA ASP A 56 0.75 -9.44 -1.45
C ASP A 56 1.11 -8.18 -2.23
N VAL A 57 0.49 -7.09 -1.81
CA VAL A 57 0.83 -5.73 -2.26
C VAL A 57 1.05 -4.87 -1.03
N ILE A 58 2.22 -4.23 -0.96
CA ILE A 58 2.55 -3.25 0.07
C ILE A 58 2.51 -1.84 -0.53
N PHE A 59 1.83 -0.92 0.16
CA PHE A 59 1.73 0.49 -0.21
C PHE A 59 2.60 1.37 0.70
N PHE A 60 3.19 2.42 0.13
CA PHE A 60 4.14 3.31 0.80
C PHE A 60 3.64 4.75 0.79
N ILE A 61 3.73 5.38 1.95
CA ILE A 61 3.40 6.78 2.18
C ILE A 61 4.61 7.42 2.86
N ALA A 62 5.12 8.49 2.26
CA ALA A 62 6.25 9.25 2.79
C ALA A 62 5.82 10.72 2.92
N ASP A 63 5.60 11.15 4.16
CA ASP A 63 5.23 12.51 4.54
C ASP A 63 5.64 12.74 6.00
N THR A 64 5.28 13.89 6.59
CA THR A 64 5.40 14.08 8.04
C THR A 64 4.61 13.00 8.79
N GLU A 65 5.03 12.64 10.01
CA GLU A 65 4.40 11.58 10.79
C GLU A 65 2.88 11.75 10.92
N GLU A 66 2.43 12.98 11.20
CA GLU A 66 1.01 13.32 11.31
C GLU A 66 0.27 13.09 9.98
N ALA A 67 0.83 13.57 8.86
CA ALA A 67 0.23 13.43 7.54
C ALA A 67 0.22 11.97 7.08
N ALA A 68 1.33 11.26 7.23
CA ALA A 68 1.47 9.85 6.86
C ALA A 68 0.47 8.98 7.62
N SER A 69 0.35 9.17 8.94
CA SER A 69 -0.61 8.42 9.77
C SER A 69 -2.05 8.69 9.36
N LYS A 70 -2.41 9.96 9.10
CA LYS A 70 -3.73 10.35 8.62
C LYS A 70 -4.04 9.70 7.26
N TYR A 71 -3.13 9.81 6.30
CA TYR A 71 -3.31 9.26 4.96
C TYR A 71 -3.35 7.73 4.96
N ALA A 72 -2.50 7.07 5.75
CA ALA A 72 -2.53 5.62 5.92
C ALA A 72 -3.91 5.13 6.41
N GLY A 73 -4.51 5.84 7.37
CA GLY A 73 -5.87 5.53 7.83
C GLY A 73 -6.93 5.63 6.73
N GLN A 74 -6.85 6.67 5.90
CA GLN A 74 -7.77 6.87 4.78
C GLN A 74 -7.58 5.81 3.68
N ILE A 75 -6.33 5.50 3.33
CA ILE A 75 -6.00 4.44 2.35
C ILE A 75 -6.46 3.07 2.84
N ARG A 76 -6.25 2.75 4.12
CA ARG A 76 -6.72 1.50 4.74
C ARG A 76 -8.23 1.35 4.63
N ASN A 77 -8.99 2.41 4.93
CA ASN A 77 -10.45 2.39 4.80
C ASN A 77 -10.90 2.21 3.35
N GLU A 78 -10.27 2.91 2.40
CA GLU A 78 -10.58 2.78 0.98
C GLU A 78 -10.28 1.38 0.44
N LEU A 79 -9.15 0.78 0.85
CA LEU A 79 -8.82 -0.61 0.54
C LEU A 79 -9.88 -1.55 1.09
N GLY A 80 -10.26 -1.38 2.37
CA GLY A 80 -11.30 -2.18 3.00
C GLY A 80 -12.65 -2.09 2.25
N ALA A 81 -13.04 -0.89 1.81
CA ALA A 81 -14.26 -0.69 1.04
C ALA A 81 -14.20 -1.36 -0.33
N ARG A 82 -13.08 -1.24 -1.05
CA ARG A 82 -12.90 -1.80 -2.40
C ARG A 82 -12.77 -3.32 -2.43
N LEU A 83 -12.19 -3.88 -1.37
CA LEU A 83 -12.03 -5.31 -1.19
C LEU A 83 -13.24 -5.94 -0.47
N ASP A 84 -14.27 -5.15 -0.16
CA ASP A 84 -15.47 -5.56 0.59
C ASP A 84 -15.15 -6.24 1.93
N LEU A 85 -14.11 -5.74 2.61
CA LEU A 85 -13.63 -6.25 3.91
C LEU A 85 -14.28 -5.54 5.11
N ILE A 86 -15.04 -4.47 4.86
CA ILE A 86 -15.71 -3.72 5.92
C ILE A 86 -17.09 -4.33 6.15
N GLU A 87 -17.31 -4.84 7.37
CA GLU A 87 -18.60 -5.34 7.83
C GLU A 87 -19.67 -4.23 7.76
N LYS A 88 -20.76 -4.50 7.04
CA LYS A 88 -21.86 -3.54 6.87
C LYS A 88 -22.78 -3.61 8.09
N ASN A 89 -23.27 -2.45 8.55
CA ASN A 89 -24.19 -2.30 9.69
C ASN A 89 -23.60 -2.72 11.06
N ALA A 90 -22.28 -2.70 11.21
CA ALA A 90 -21.62 -2.86 12.51
C ALA A 90 -21.39 -1.49 13.17
N TYR A 91 -22.09 -1.21 14.27
CA TYR A 91 -22.03 0.06 15.03
C TYR A 91 -21.39 -0.10 16.42
N ARG A 92 -20.43 -1.02 16.52
CA ARG A 92 -19.75 -1.40 17.76
C ARG A 92 -18.34 -0.82 17.83
#